data_AF-A0A8T0XJC9-F1
#
_entry.id   AF-A0A8T0XJC9-F1
#
_cell.length_a   1.000
_cell.length_b   1.000
_cell.length_c   1.000
_cell.angle_alpha   90.00
_cell.angle_beta   90.00
_cell.angle_gamma   90.00
#
_symmetry.space_group_name_H-M   'P 1'
#
loop_
_entity.id
_entity.type
_entity.pdbx_description
1 polymer ?
#
loop_
_entity_poly.entity_id
_entity_poly.type
_entity_poly.pdbx_seq_one_letter_code
_entity_poly.pdbx_strand_id
1 'polypeptide(L)'
;MELEIVEVGPSSRPLRYAPRQLEPWHAPPPPPPPPPPPPHHHQQHGGAGDAAGAPAAQQFDSEKLPQTLVSEIRPFLRAANQVEAENPRVAYLCRFHAFEKAHTMDRLSTGRGVRQFKTTLLQRLEQDERSTKSKMTQKSDAREMKLFYEKKKQANAHELLPVLAEVLKALLSGTGLENLVAGEDFTDRSGLLRYNILPLHPKFSQRPIMLLPEVRVAFSAVFNVRSLPSATMKDDKNHTDILRWLQSWFGFQTGNVANQREHLILLLANMHARLNPKPSSAQMLDDRAVDELLAKTFENYLTWCKFLGRKSNIWLPSVKQEIQQHKLLYIALYLLIWGEASNLRLMPECLCYIFHHMSYELYGVLSGAVSLITGEKVRPAYGGDDESFLNNVVKPIYDVIFQEAQKNKNGASDHSTWRNYDDLNEFFWSTDCFKLGWPMRPNNDFFLISDATKNSQVSFDKQFFVDQDYQGCHMALKVVLAVFH
;
A
#
# COMPACT_ATOMS: atom_id res chain seq x y z
N MET A 1 -26.18 48.79 35.02
CA MET A 1 -26.98 47.57 35.24
C MET A 1 -25.97 46.48 35.52
N GLU A 2 -25.99 46.01 36.76
CA GLU A 2 -24.92 45.28 37.43
C GLU A 2 -24.73 43.87 36.86
N LEU A 3 -23.47 43.44 36.91
CA LEU A 3 -23.03 42.06 36.75
C LEU A 3 -23.42 41.28 38.00
N GLU A 4 -24.13 40.17 37.84
CA GLU A 4 -24.29 39.18 38.90
C GLU A 4 -23.55 37.90 38.51
N ILE A 5 -22.49 37.63 39.27
CA ILE A 5 -21.65 36.44 39.21
C ILE A 5 -22.28 35.41 40.14
N VAL A 6 -22.60 34.22 39.64
CA VAL A 6 -22.90 33.06 40.50
C VAL A 6 -21.68 32.15 40.50
N GLU A 7 -20.98 32.12 41.63
CA GLU A 7 -19.96 31.13 41.96
C GLU A 7 -20.59 29.75 42.17
N VAL A 8 -19.99 28.70 41.59
CA VAL A 8 -20.04 27.36 42.18
C VAL A 8 -18.65 26.74 42.11
N GLY A 9 -17.94 26.81 43.24
CA GLY A 9 -16.67 26.12 43.50
C GLY A 9 -16.85 24.64 43.90
N PRO A 10 -15.73 23.95 44.23
CA PRO A 10 -15.46 22.58 43.80
C PRO A 10 -15.87 21.51 44.83
N SER A 11 -16.37 20.36 44.35
CA SER A 11 -16.46 19.13 45.15
C SER A 11 -15.44 18.11 44.67
N SER A 12 -14.30 18.10 45.36
CA SER A 12 -13.28 17.08 45.31
C SER A 12 -13.74 15.84 46.07
N ARG A 13 -13.98 14.71 45.39
CA ARG A 13 -13.76 13.36 45.96
C ARG A 13 -13.25 12.38 44.88
N PRO A 14 -12.30 11.49 45.21
CA PRO A 14 -11.64 10.61 44.26
C PRO A 14 -12.50 9.38 43.92
N LEU A 15 -12.60 9.03 42.64
CA LEU A 15 -13.03 7.70 42.22
C LEU A 15 -11.94 6.70 42.62
N ARG A 16 -12.17 5.95 43.70
CA ARG A 16 -11.37 4.77 44.06
C ARG A 16 -11.59 3.71 42.99
N TYR A 17 -10.53 3.35 42.26
CA TYR A 17 -10.47 2.07 41.55
C TYR A 17 -10.45 0.95 42.60
N ALA A 18 -11.49 0.13 42.62
CA ALA A 18 -11.46 -1.15 43.33
C ALA A 18 -10.54 -2.10 42.55
N PRO A 19 -9.57 -2.79 43.19
CA PRO A 19 -8.78 -3.80 42.52
C PRO A 19 -9.69 -4.97 42.15
N ARG A 20 -9.71 -5.32 40.87
CA ARG A 20 -10.35 -6.54 40.38
C ARG A 20 -9.62 -7.74 41.00
N GLN A 21 -10.31 -8.56 41.78
CA GLN A 21 -9.75 -9.82 42.27
C GLN A 21 -9.39 -10.70 41.07
N LEU A 22 -8.13 -11.12 41.01
CA LEU A 22 -7.65 -12.13 40.08
C LEU A 22 -8.26 -13.47 40.48
N GLU A 23 -9.20 -13.97 39.68
CA GLU A 23 -9.63 -15.38 39.73
C GLU A 23 -8.41 -16.29 39.46
N PRO A 24 -8.19 -17.36 40.24
CA PRO A 24 -7.10 -18.31 40.01
C PRO A 24 -7.22 -18.96 38.63
N TRP A 25 -6.11 -19.01 37.91
CA TRP A 25 -6.01 -19.65 36.62
C TRP A 25 -6.21 -21.17 36.75
N HIS A 26 -7.28 -21.72 36.15
CA HIS A 26 -7.48 -23.16 36.03
C HIS A 26 -6.92 -23.65 34.68
N ALA A 27 -6.01 -24.62 34.72
CA ALA A 27 -5.48 -25.26 33.52
C ALA A 27 -6.60 -25.96 32.73
N PRO A 28 -6.64 -25.86 31.39
CA PRO A 28 -7.64 -26.54 30.58
C PRO A 28 -7.45 -28.07 30.66
N PRO A 29 -8.54 -28.86 30.57
CA PRO A 29 -8.47 -30.32 30.61
C PRO A 29 -7.70 -30.87 29.41
N PRO A 30 -7.00 -32.01 29.57
CA PRO A 30 -6.23 -32.62 28.49
C PRO A 30 -7.15 -33.09 27.35
N PRO A 31 -6.65 -33.09 26.09
CA PRO A 31 -7.43 -33.51 24.93
C PRO A 31 -7.83 -34.99 25.03
N PRO A 32 -9.01 -35.37 24.50
CA PRO A 32 -9.44 -36.76 24.49
C PRO A 32 -8.50 -37.62 23.62
N PRO A 33 -8.34 -38.92 23.96
CA PRO A 33 -7.46 -39.81 23.22
C PRO A 33 -7.95 -40.02 21.77
N PRO A 34 -7.03 -40.28 20.83
CA PRO A 34 -7.37 -40.46 19.43
C PRO A 34 -8.25 -41.70 19.22
N PRO A 35 -9.18 -41.68 18.24
CA PRO A 35 -10.02 -42.83 17.93
C PRO A 35 -9.18 -43.99 17.36
N PRO A 36 -9.61 -45.25 17.57
CA PRO A 36 -8.88 -46.41 17.07
C PRO A 36 -8.84 -46.44 15.53
N PRO A 37 -7.80 -47.06 14.94
CA PRO A 37 -7.65 -47.14 13.50
C PRO A 37 -8.78 -47.97 12.86
N PRO A 38 -9.23 -47.63 11.63
CA PRO A 38 -10.29 -48.36 10.94
C PRO A 38 -9.83 -49.77 10.54
N PRO A 39 -10.76 -50.75 10.49
CA PRO A 39 -10.43 -52.13 10.18
C PRO A 39 -9.97 -52.31 8.72
N HIS A 40 -8.97 -53.17 8.54
CA HIS A 40 -8.44 -53.59 7.25
C HIS A 40 -9.53 -54.27 6.40
N HIS A 41 -10.04 -53.60 5.37
CA HIS A 41 -10.84 -54.25 4.35
C HIS A 41 -9.95 -55.08 3.43
N HIS A 42 -10.27 -56.37 3.38
CA HIS A 42 -9.66 -57.39 2.53
C HIS A 42 -9.72 -57.01 1.05
N GLN A 43 -8.58 -57.22 0.37
CA GLN A 43 -8.51 -57.38 -1.08
C GLN A 43 -9.34 -58.60 -1.50
N GLN A 44 -10.24 -58.40 -2.45
CA GLN A 44 -10.86 -59.49 -3.20
C GLN A 44 -10.32 -59.44 -4.63
N HIS A 45 -9.53 -60.45 -4.98
CA HIS A 45 -9.11 -60.75 -6.33
C HIS A 45 -10.29 -61.22 -7.18
N GLY A 46 -10.39 -60.74 -8.42
CA GLY A 46 -11.28 -61.30 -9.43
C GLY A 46 -10.89 -60.87 -10.85
N GLY A 47 -10.32 -61.82 -11.61
CA GLY A 47 -10.63 -62.05 -13.02
C GLY A 47 -10.04 -61.12 -14.10
N ALA A 48 -9.15 -61.68 -14.91
CA ALA A 48 -8.53 -61.08 -16.09
C ALA A 48 -9.51 -60.87 -17.27
N GLY A 49 -9.22 -59.85 -18.08
CA GLY A 49 -9.80 -59.63 -19.41
C GLY A 49 -9.00 -58.54 -20.13
N ASP A 50 -8.22 -58.95 -21.13
CA ASP A 50 -7.36 -58.11 -21.96
C ASP A 50 -8.14 -57.01 -22.71
N ALA A 51 -7.63 -55.77 -22.65
CA ALA A 51 -7.67 -54.83 -23.77
C ALA A 51 -6.63 -53.72 -23.52
N ALA A 52 -5.61 -53.68 -24.37
CA ALA A 52 -4.59 -52.65 -24.41
C ALA A 52 -5.20 -51.26 -24.65
N GLY A 53 -5.01 -50.36 -23.69
CA GLY A 53 -5.21 -48.93 -23.83
C GLY A 53 -4.32 -48.23 -22.81
N ALA A 54 -3.27 -47.55 -23.25
CA ALA A 54 -2.44 -46.73 -22.37
C ALA A 54 -3.34 -45.71 -21.63
N PRO A 55 -3.25 -45.56 -20.30
CA PRO A 55 -4.12 -44.65 -19.58
C PRO A 55 -3.77 -43.21 -19.97
N ALA A 56 -4.73 -42.49 -20.55
CA ALA A 56 -4.66 -41.04 -20.66
C ALA A 56 -4.38 -40.47 -19.27
N ALA A 57 -3.36 -39.61 -19.14
CA ALA A 57 -3.01 -38.99 -17.88
C ALA A 57 -4.25 -38.30 -17.29
N GLN A 58 -4.76 -38.79 -16.17
CA GLN A 58 -5.95 -38.21 -15.53
C GLN A 58 -5.67 -36.74 -15.21
N GLN A 59 -6.52 -35.85 -15.73
CA GLN A 59 -6.50 -34.42 -15.43
C GLN A 59 -6.69 -34.21 -13.93
N PHE A 60 -6.05 -33.18 -13.37
CA PHE A 60 -6.19 -32.86 -11.95
C PHE A 60 -7.59 -32.31 -11.69
N ASP A 61 -8.29 -32.80 -10.67
CA ASP A 61 -9.65 -32.37 -10.33
C ASP A 61 -9.66 -30.91 -9.84
N SER A 62 -9.99 -29.99 -10.76
CA SER A 62 -9.99 -28.54 -10.51
C SER A 62 -11.22 -28.04 -9.76
N GLU A 63 -12.23 -28.89 -9.56
CA GLU A 63 -13.52 -28.50 -8.97
C GLU A 63 -13.64 -28.91 -7.49
N LYS A 64 -12.90 -29.94 -7.04
CA LYS A 64 -12.84 -30.33 -5.61
C LYS A 64 -11.84 -29.49 -4.83
N LEU A 65 -12.16 -28.20 -4.66
CA LEU A 65 -11.39 -27.26 -3.84
C LEU A 65 -12.12 -26.93 -2.53
N PRO A 66 -11.40 -26.82 -1.40
CA PRO A 66 -11.95 -26.23 -0.17
C PRO A 66 -12.50 -24.84 -0.44
N GLN A 67 -13.65 -24.48 0.15
CA GLN A 67 -14.35 -23.21 -0.11
C GLN A 67 -13.45 -21.97 0.08
N THR A 68 -12.49 -22.04 1.00
CA THR A 68 -11.51 -20.99 1.30
C THR A 68 -10.49 -20.73 0.18
N LEU A 69 -10.27 -21.70 -0.71
CA LEU A 69 -9.28 -21.63 -1.80
C LEU A 69 -9.92 -21.43 -3.18
N VAL A 70 -11.24 -21.59 -3.28
CA VAL A 70 -11.96 -21.63 -4.55
C VAL A 70 -11.72 -20.41 -5.42
N SER A 71 -11.89 -19.19 -4.89
CA SER A 71 -11.82 -17.96 -5.68
C SER A 71 -10.41 -17.68 -6.20
N GLU A 72 -9.38 -18.02 -5.41
CA GLU A 72 -8.00 -17.66 -5.69
C GLU A 72 -7.22 -18.75 -6.42
N ILE A 73 -7.58 -20.03 -6.29
CA ILE A 73 -6.82 -21.17 -6.83
C ILE A 73 -7.44 -21.77 -8.09
N ARG A 74 -8.77 -21.82 -8.16
CA ARG A 74 -9.50 -22.47 -9.27
C ARG A 74 -9.10 -21.96 -10.67
N PRO A 75 -8.89 -20.64 -10.91
CA PRO A 75 -8.50 -20.16 -12.23
C PRO A 75 -7.20 -20.78 -12.75
N PHE A 76 -6.21 -20.98 -11.88
CA PHE A 76 -4.92 -21.57 -12.24
C PHE A 76 -5.02 -23.05 -12.58
N LEU A 77 -5.83 -23.81 -11.83
CA LEU A 77 -6.03 -25.25 -12.10
C LEU A 77 -6.83 -25.49 -13.38
N ARG A 78 -7.85 -24.65 -13.64
CA ARG A 78 -8.61 -24.71 -14.91
C ARG A 78 -7.72 -24.39 -16.11
N ALA A 79 -6.93 -23.32 -16.02
CA ALA A 79 -5.96 -22.98 -17.05
C ALA A 79 -4.94 -24.10 -17.26
N ALA A 80 -4.42 -24.71 -16.19
CA ALA A 80 -3.50 -25.82 -16.28
C ALA A 80 -4.09 -27.01 -17.06
N ASN A 81 -5.33 -27.42 -16.75
CA ASN A 81 -5.99 -28.52 -17.46
C ASN A 81 -6.26 -28.19 -18.93
N GLN A 82 -6.59 -26.93 -19.24
CA GLN A 82 -6.85 -26.48 -20.61
C GLN A 82 -5.59 -26.48 -21.47
N VAL A 83 -4.43 -26.14 -20.90
CA VAL A 83 -3.16 -26.03 -21.63
C VAL A 83 -2.31 -27.29 -21.58
N GLU A 84 -2.65 -28.28 -20.74
CA GLU A 84 -1.85 -29.50 -20.51
C GLU A 84 -1.57 -30.30 -21.78
N ALA A 85 -2.55 -30.40 -22.69
CA ALA A 85 -2.37 -31.11 -23.95
C ALA A 85 -1.44 -30.37 -24.93
N GLU A 86 -1.37 -29.03 -24.83
CA GLU A 86 -0.61 -28.19 -25.74
C GLU A 86 0.80 -27.90 -25.24
N ASN A 87 0.95 -27.61 -23.95
CA ASN A 87 2.24 -27.42 -23.30
C ASN A 87 2.18 -27.96 -21.85
N PRO A 88 2.61 -29.22 -21.63
CA PRO A 88 2.63 -29.85 -20.32
C PRO A 88 3.49 -29.09 -19.30
N ARG A 89 4.55 -28.40 -19.73
CA ARG A 89 5.42 -27.64 -18.83
C ARG A 89 4.73 -26.39 -18.31
N VAL A 90 4.01 -25.67 -19.17
CA VAL A 90 3.19 -24.52 -18.76
C VAL A 90 2.07 -24.95 -17.81
N ALA A 91 1.41 -26.08 -18.07
CA ALA A 91 0.41 -26.63 -17.15
C ALA A 91 0.98 -26.94 -15.77
N TYR A 92 2.18 -27.53 -15.71
CA TYR A 92 2.93 -27.75 -14.47
C TYR A 92 3.19 -26.43 -13.74
N LEU A 93 3.68 -25.40 -14.44
CA LEU A 93 3.97 -24.09 -13.83
C LEU A 93 2.71 -23.41 -13.27
N CYS A 94 1.57 -23.53 -13.95
CA CYS A 94 0.28 -23.05 -13.43
C CYS A 94 -0.15 -23.81 -12.14
N ARG A 95 0.06 -25.13 -12.08
CA ARG A 95 -0.22 -25.94 -10.87
C ARG A 95 0.75 -25.61 -9.73
N PHE A 96 2.01 -25.33 -10.05
CA PHE A 96 3.03 -24.95 -9.08
C PHE A 96 2.69 -23.61 -8.44
N HIS A 97 2.36 -22.60 -9.25
CA HIS A 97 1.88 -21.30 -8.76
C HIS A 97 0.61 -21.42 -7.91
N ALA A 98 -0.33 -22.28 -8.33
CA ALA A 98 -1.53 -22.60 -7.55
C ALA A 98 -1.19 -23.18 -6.17
N PHE A 99 -0.17 -24.04 -6.08
CA PHE A 99 0.30 -24.61 -4.83
C PHE A 99 0.95 -23.54 -3.92
N GLU A 100 1.84 -22.71 -4.46
CA GLU A 100 2.49 -21.62 -3.69
C GLU A 100 1.47 -20.63 -3.15
N LYS A 101 0.48 -20.26 -3.97
CA LYS A 101 -0.61 -19.38 -3.57
C LYS A 101 -1.48 -20.01 -2.47
N ALA A 102 -1.80 -21.30 -2.60
CA ALA A 102 -2.52 -22.03 -1.55
C ALA A 102 -1.69 -22.14 -0.26
N HIS A 103 -0.38 -22.31 -0.36
CA HIS A 103 0.54 -22.35 0.77
C HIS A 103 0.57 -21.01 1.51
N THR A 104 0.65 -19.91 0.78
CA THR A 104 0.65 -18.54 1.32
C THR A 104 -0.65 -18.22 2.06
N MET A 105 -1.80 -18.65 1.54
CA MET A 105 -3.10 -18.38 2.17
C MET A 105 -3.37 -19.17 3.46
N ASP A 106 -2.73 -20.33 3.66
CA ASP A 106 -2.90 -21.14 4.88
C ASP A 106 -1.60 -21.86 5.21
N ARG A 107 -0.61 -21.12 5.70
CA ARG A 107 0.74 -21.63 5.98
C ARG A 107 0.73 -22.83 6.94
N LEU A 108 -0.15 -22.79 7.94
CA LEU A 108 -0.26 -23.83 8.97
C LEU A 108 -1.14 -25.02 8.56
N SER A 109 -1.79 -24.96 7.39
CA SER A 109 -2.69 -26.00 6.87
C SER A 109 -3.75 -26.43 7.89
N THR A 110 -4.36 -25.44 8.55
CA THR A 110 -5.24 -25.62 9.72
C THR A 110 -6.52 -26.39 9.39
N GLY A 111 -6.99 -26.34 8.14
CA GLY A 111 -8.17 -27.08 7.68
C GLY A 111 -7.82 -28.46 7.11
N ARG A 112 -8.52 -29.52 7.56
CA ARG A 112 -8.36 -30.91 7.05
C ARG A 112 -8.46 -30.99 5.51
N GLY A 113 -9.42 -30.27 4.91
CA GLY A 113 -9.60 -30.24 3.45
C GLY A 113 -8.49 -29.50 2.71
N VAL A 114 -7.91 -28.45 3.30
CA VAL A 114 -6.78 -27.69 2.72
C VAL A 114 -5.52 -28.54 2.74
N ARG A 115 -5.26 -29.25 3.85
CA ARG A 115 -4.12 -30.17 3.94
C ARG A 115 -4.22 -31.30 2.93
N GLN A 116 -5.38 -31.93 2.78
CA GLN A 116 -5.61 -32.97 1.77
C GLN A 116 -5.37 -32.43 0.36
N PHE A 117 -5.95 -31.27 0.02
CA PHE A 117 -5.74 -30.63 -1.28
C PHE A 117 -4.25 -30.37 -1.57
N LYS A 118 -3.53 -29.75 -0.63
CA LYS A 118 -2.10 -29.45 -0.79
C LYS A 118 -1.28 -30.71 -0.98
N THR A 119 -1.53 -31.75 -0.18
CA THR A 119 -0.83 -33.03 -0.32
C THR A 119 -1.06 -33.65 -1.70
N THR A 120 -2.31 -33.71 -2.17
CA THR A 120 -2.63 -34.28 -3.48
C THR A 120 -2.02 -33.47 -4.62
N LEU A 121 -2.07 -32.14 -4.54
CA LEU A 121 -1.47 -31.27 -5.55
C LEU A 121 0.06 -31.39 -5.56
N LEU A 122 0.71 -31.49 -4.39
CA LEU A 122 2.14 -31.70 -4.28
C LEU A 122 2.58 -33.03 -4.89
N GLN A 123 1.88 -34.12 -4.59
CA GLN A 123 2.16 -35.44 -5.20
C GLN A 123 2.06 -35.39 -6.73
N ARG A 124 1.06 -34.67 -7.27
CA ARG A 124 0.96 -34.47 -8.72
C ARG A 124 2.12 -33.65 -9.26
N LEU A 125 2.54 -32.59 -8.57
CA LEU A 125 3.69 -31.77 -8.97
C LEU A 125 4.99 -32.59 -9.00
N GLU A 126 5.23 -33.43 -8.00
CA GLU A 126 6.40 -34.31 -7.95
C GLU A 126 6.43 -35.30 -9.14
N GLN A 127 5.28 -35.83 -9.54
CA GLN A 127 5.14 -36.70 -10.71
C GLN A 127 5.35 -35.93 -12.04
N ASP A 128 4.78 -34.73 -12.13
CA ASP A 128 4.82 -33.90 -13.34
C ASP A 128 6.20 -33.23 -13.53
N GLU A 129 6.98 -33.02 -12.48
CA GLU A 129 8.26 -32.29 -12.58
C GLU A 129 9.23 -32.95 -13.56
N ARG A 130 9.52 -34.25 -13.37
CA ARG A 130 10.48 -34.97 -14.22
C ARG A 130 9.94 -35.18 -15.63
N SER A 131 8.64 -35.46 -15.76
CA SER A 131 8.00 -35.81 -17.03
C SER A 131 7.75 -34.60 -17.94
N THR A 132 7.56 -33.41 -17.36
CA THR A 132 7.37 -32.16 -18.12
C THR A 132 8.69 -31.49 -18.47
N LYS A 133 9.71 -31.62 -17.61
CA LYS A 133 11.04 -31.01 -17.84
C LYS A 133 11.73 -31.57 -19.08
N SER A 134 11.56 -32.86 -19.39
CA SER A 134 12.09 -33.47 -20.61
C SER A 134 11.36 -33.02 -21.90
N LYS A 135 10.16 -32.44 -21.77
CA LYS A 135 9.33 -31.93 -22.88
C LYS A 135 9.49 -30.43 -23.10
N MET A 136 10.32 -29.76 -22.31
CA MET A 136 10.57 -28.32 -22.40
C MET A 136 11.40 -28.00 -23.66
N THR A 137 11.02 -26.95 -24.38
CA THR A 137 11.71 -26.51 -25.60
C THR A 137 12.72 -25.40 -25.33
N GLN A 138 12.54 -24.66 -24.24
CA GLN A 138 13.39 -23.54 -23.83
C GLN A 138 14.39 -23.93 -22.75
N LYS A 139 15.40 -23.06 -22.53
CA LYS A 139 16.45 -23.27 -21.51
C LYS A 139 15.99 -22.99 -20.07
N SER A 140 14.81 -22.40 -19.88
CA SER A 140 14.28 -22.01 -18.57
C SER A 140 12.76 -21.90 -18.58
N ASP A 141 12.13 -22.16 -17.44
CA ASP A 141 10.67 -22.09 -17.27
C ASP A 141 10.08 -20.73 -17.61
N ALA A 142 10.75 -19.64 -17.24
CA ALA A 142 10.30 -18.29 -17.57
C ALA A 142 10.24 -18.02 -19.08
N ARG A 143 11.21 -18.55 -19.85
CA ARG A 143 11.23 -18.42 -21.32
C ARG A 143 10.18 -19.30 -21.98
N GLU A 144 9.97 -20.52 -21.48
CA GLU A 144 8.92 -21.42 -21.95
C GLU A 144 7.53 -20.79 -21.73
N MET A 145 7.28 -20.28 -20.53
CA MET A 145 6.04 -19.57 -20.20
C MET A 145 5.85 -18.31 -21.06
N LYS A 146 6.91 -17.51 -21.27
CA LYS A 146 6.83 -16.32 -22.12
C LYS A 146 6.48 -16.68 -23.58
N LEU A 147 7.14 -17.67 -24.15
CA LEU A 147 6.86 -18.10 -25.53
C LEU A 147 5.40 -18.55 -25.68
N PHE A 148 4.90 -19.31 -24.71
CA PHE A 148 3.52 -19.77 -24.72
C PHE A 148 2.52 -18.63 -24.53
N TYR A 149 2.83 -17.66 -23.65
CA TYR A 149 2.04 -16.45 -23.46
C TYR A 149 1.89 -15.66 -24.77
N GLU A 150 2.99 -15.41 -25.49
CA GLU A 150 2.95 -14.69 -26.78
C GLU A 150 2.11 -15.44 -27.82
N LYS A 151 2.25 -16.77 -27.89
CA LYS A 151 1.43 -17.61 -28.78
C LYS A 151 -0.06 -17.46 -28.47
N LYS A 152 -0.45 -17.45 -27.19
CA LYS A 152 -1.85 -17.28 -26.76
C LYS A 152 -2.36 -15.86 -26.95
N LYS A 153 -1.47 -14.87 -26.86
CA LYS A 153 -1.78 -13.47 -27.15
C LYS A 153 -2.12 -13.28 -28.62
N GLN A 154 -1.33 -13.82 -29.54
CA GLN A 154 -1.60 -13.79 -30.98
C GLN A 154 -2.91 -14.52 -31.34
N ALA A 155 -3.27 -15.55 -30.57
CA ALA A 155 -4.52 -16.30 -30.73
C ALA A 155 -5.73 -15.66 -30.03
N ASN A 156 -5.60 -14.47 -29.42
CA ASN A 156 -6.67 -13.77 -28.68
C ASN A 156 -7.36 -14.62 -27.61
N ALA A 157 -6.61 -15.45 -26.88
CA ALA A 157 -7.15 -16.30 -25.81
C ALA A 157 -7.40 -15.52 -24.50
N HIS A 158 -8.36 -14.59 -24.53
CA HIS A 158 -8.63 -13.61 -23.46
C HIS A 158 -8.85 -14.22 -22.06
N GLU A 159 -9.35 -15.44 -21.97
CA GLU A 159 -9.59 -16.15 -20.70
C GLU A 159 -8.30 -16.67 -20.04
N LEU A 160 -7.29 -17.04 -20.84
CA LEU A 160 -6.03 -17.63 -20.36
C LEU A 160 -4.95 -16.59 -20.07
N LEU A 161 -4.94 -15.49 -20.83
CA LEU A 161 -3.95 -14.42 -20.72
C LEU A 161 -3.74 -13.88 -19.29
N PRO A 162 -4.76 -13.59 -18.47
CA PRO A 162 -4.52 -13.09 -17.12
C PRO A 162 -3.84 -14.12 -16.21
N VAL A 163 -4.17 -15.40 -16.37
CA VAL A 163 -3.58 -16.49 -15.56
C VAL A 163 -2.12 -16.71 -15.95
N LEU A 164 -1.84 -16.82 -17.26
CA LEU A 164 -0.49 -17.00 -17.78
C LEU A 164 0.41 -15.80 -17.45
N ALA A 165 -0.15 -14.59 -17.47
CA ALA A 165 0.53 -13.37 -17.10
C ALA A 165 0.99 -13.38 -15.63
N GLU A 166 0.11 -13.77 -14.71
CA GLU A 166 0.44 -13.83 -13.27
C GLU A 166 1.54 -14.87 -13.01
N VAL A 167 1.45 -16.05 -13.62
CA VAL A 167 2.46 -17.11 -13.47
C VAL A 167 3.80 -16.67 -14.06
N LEU A 168 3.81 -16.02 -15.24
CA LEU A 168 5.03 -15.49 -15.83
C LEU A 168 5.71 -14.46 -14.92
N LYS A 169 4.92 -13.59 -14.28
CA LYS A 169 5.46 -12.61 -13.34
C LYS A 169 6.06 -13.26 -12.10
N ALA A 170 5.39 -14.25 -11.52
CA ALA A 170 5.89 -14.99 -10.36
C ALA A 170 7.24 -15.65 -10.68
N LEU A 171 7.40 -16.24 -11.87
CA LEU A 171 8.64 -16.87 -12.32
C LEU A 171 9.79 -15.89 -12.55
N LEU A 172 9.51 -14.63 -12.85
CA LEU A 172 10.53 -13.61 -13.10
C LEU A 172 10.92 -12.82 -11.85
N SER A 173 10.07 -12.84 -10.82
CA SER A 173 10.27 -12.12 -9.57
C SER A 173 11.58 -12.56 -8.89
N GLY A 174 12.48 -11.61 -8.60
CA GLY A 174 13.75 -11.89 -7.90
C GLY A 174 14.84 -12.55 -8.76
N THR A 175 14.61 -12.74 -10.06
CA THR A 175 15.60 -13.34 -10.98
C THR A 175 16.49 -12.32 -11.71
N GLY A 176 16.16 -11.02 -11.62
CA GLY A 176 16.83 -9.96 -12.39
C GLY A 176 16.48 -9.94 -13.89
N LEU A 177 15.62 -10.84 -14.37
CA LEU A 177 15.14 -10.90 -15.77
C LEU A 177 13.78 -10.20 -15.98
N GLU A 178 13.37 -9.32 -15.07
CA GLU A 178 12.10 -8.58 -15.12
C GLU A 178 11.96 -7.74 -16.41
N ASN A 179 13.09 -7.31 -16.98
CA ASN A 179 13.17 -6.61 -18.27
C ASN A 179 12.66 -7.42 -19.46
N LEU A 180 12.54 -8.75 -19.36
CA LEU A 180 11.95 -9.57 -20.43
C LEU A 180 10.46 -9.28 -20.66
N VAL A 181 9.77 -8.66 -19.70
CA VAL A 181 8.33 -8.31 -19.79
C VAL A 181 8.12 -6.79 -19.87
N ALA A 182 9.18 -5.99 -19.68
CA ALA A 182 9.13 -4.52 -19.60
C ALA A 182 8.68 -3.79 -20.88
N GLY A 183 8.52 -4.48 -22.00
CA GLY A 183 8.01 -3.89 -23.25
C GLY A 183 6.48 -3.91 -23.40
N GLU A 184 5.76 -4.54 -22.47
CA GLU A 184 4.31 -4.65 -22.53
C GLU A 184 3.71 -4.34 -21.15
N ASP A 185 2.61 -3.56 -21.13
CA ASP A 185 1.86 -3.08 -19.95
C ASP A 185 1.44 -4.17 -18.95
N PHE A 186 2.40 -4.78 -18.28
CA PHE A 186 2.23 -5.76 -17.21
C PHE A 186 2.33 -5.10 -15.82
N THR A 187 2.65 -3.82 -15.79
CA THR A 187 2.65 -2.99 -14.57
C THR A 187 1.24 -2.83 -13.98
N ASP A 188 0.18 -3.12 -14.74
CA ASP A 188 -1.19 -2.75 -14.32
C ASP A 188 -2.00 -3.86 -13.60
N ARG A 189 -1.42 -5.04 -13.31
CA ARG A 189 -2.14 -6.11 -12.58
C ARG A 189 -1.31 -6.96 -11.63
N SER A 190 -0.49 -6.34 -10.79
CA SER A 190 0.25 -7.08 -9.76
C SER A 190 0.06 -6.48 -8.39
N GLY A 191 -0.94 -6.98 -7.66
CA GLY A 191 -1.03 -6.89 -6.19
C GLY A 191 -1.26 -5.51 -5.56
N LEU A 192 -0.70 -4.43 -6.11
CA LEU A 192 -0.74 -3.08 -5.55
C LEU A 192 -2.06 -2.33 -5.79
N LEU A 193 -2.79 -2.66 -6.86
CA LEU A 193 -4.13 -2.12 -7.16
C LEU A 193 -5.27 -2.98 -6.59
N ARG A 194 -4.95 -4.01 -5.80
CA ARG A 194 -5.93 -5.04 -5.38
C ARG A 194 -7.03 -4.50 -4.47
N TYR A 195 -6.80 -3.34 -3.86
CA TYR A 195 -7.70 -2.73 -2.88
C TYR A 195 -8.39 -1.45 -3.37
N ASN A 196 -7.96 -0.92 -4.52
CA ASN A 196 -8.54 0.26 -5.15
C ASN A 196 -9.87 -0.11 -5.83
N ILE A 197 -10.94 0.55 -5.40
CA ILE A 197 -12.31 0.35 -5.84
C ILE A 197 -12.56 1.06 -7.17
N LEU A 198 -11.93 2.23 -7.37
CA LEU A 198 -12.11 3.02 -8.57
C LEU A 198 -11.23 2.48 -9.71
N PRO A 199 -11.84 2.08 -10.84
CA PRO A 199 -11.11 1.54 -11.97
C PRO A 199 -10.58 2.70 -12.83
N LEU A 200 -9.56 3.40 -12.33
CA LEU A 200 -9.05 4.67 -12.90
C LEU A 200 -8.31 4.52 -14.24
N HIS A 201 -8.06 3.30 -14.70
CA HIS A 201 -7.45 3.04 -16.01
C HIS A 201 -8.45 3.32 -17.15
N PRO A 202 -8.08 3.99 -18.26
CA PRO A 202 -9.03 4.41 -19.30
C PRO A 202 -9.86 3.30 -19.95
N LYS A 203 -9.30 2.10 -20.04
CA LYS A 203 -10.02 0.89 -20.48
C LYS A 203 -11.25 0.55 -19.62
N PHE A 204 -11.37 1.13 -18.43
CA PHE A 204 -12.48 0.91 -17.50
C PHE A 204 -13.30 2.17 -17.20
N SER A 205 -13.10 3.27 -17.93
CA SER A 205 -13.84 4.54 -17.73
C SER A 205 -15.35 4.40 -17.88
N GLN A 206 -15.85 3.33 -18.50
CA GLN A 206 -17.27 3.06 -18.69
C GLN A 206 -17.92 2.29 -17.52
N ARG A 207 -17.17 1.90 -16.48
CA ARG A 207 -17.76 1.18 -15.35
C ARG A 207 -18.77 2.06 -14.59
N PRO A 208 -19.87 1.50 -14.06
CA PRO A 208 -20.96 2.28 -13.44
C PRO A 208 -20.50 3.28 -12.38
N ILE A 209 -19.54 2.91 -11.53
CA ILE A 209 -19.01 3.79 -10.47
C ILE A 209 -18.31 5.04 -11.04
N MET A 210 -17.68 4.95 -12.20
CA MET A 210 -17.04 6.08 -12.89
C MET A 210 -18.06 6.99 -13.58
N LEU A 211 -19.30 6.52 -13.77
CA LEU A 211 -20.35 7.29 -14.41
C LEU A 211 -21.08 8.21 -13.44
N LEU A 212 -20.94 8.00 -12.13
CA LEU A 212 -21.52 8.85 -11.08
C LEU A 212 -21.03 10.31 -11.28
N PRO A 213 -21.93 11.32 -11.32
CA PRO A 213 -21.56 12.70 -11.58
C PRO A 213 -20.48 13.23 -10.63
N GLU A 214 -20.58 12.88 -9.35
CA GLU A 214 -19.72 13.36 -8.28
C GLU A 214 -18.31 12.78 -8.40
N VAL A 215 -18.21 11.49 -8.77
CA VAL A 215 -16.93 10.84 -9.07
C VAL A 215 -16.31 11.43 -10.33
N ARG A 216 -17.12 11.72 -11.35
CA ARG A 216 -16.64 12.28 -12.62
C ARG A 216 -16.04 13.68 -12.46
N VAL A 217 -16.69 14.56 -11.71
CA VAL A 217 -16.17 15.92 -11.48
C VAL A 217 -14.93 15.91 -10.58
N ALA A 218 -14.90 15.06 -9.55
CA ALA A 218 -13.72 14.88 -8.69
C ALA A 218 -12.53 14.31 -9.47
N PHE A 219 -12.76 13.26 -10.27
CA PHE A 219 -11.76 12.72 -11.19
C PHE A 219 -11.23 13.80 -12.14
N SER A 220 -12.10 14.57 -12.78
CA SER A 220 -11.70 15.62 -13.72
C SER A 220 -10.86 16.70 -13.06
N ALA A 221 -11.15 17.06 -11.80
CA ALA A 221 -10.38 18.04 -11.04
C ALA A 221 -8.98 17.52 -10.67
N VAL A 222 -8.87 16.25 -10.22
CA VAL A 222 -7.58 15.62 -9.87
C VAL A 222 -6.69 15.40 -11.09
N PHE A 223 -7.28 15.14 -12.25
CA PHE A 223 -6.56 14.98 -13.52
C PHE A 223 -6.31 16.30 -14.25
N ASN A 224 -6.72 17.44 -13.68
CA ASN A 224 -6.42 18.75 -14.23
C ASN A 224 -4.96 19.12 -13.94
N VAL A 225 -4.05 18.75 -14.84
CA VAL A 225 -2.62 19.13 -14.81
C VAL A 225 -2.28 20.24 -15.79
N ARG A 226 -3.29 20.97 -16.28
CA ARG A 226 -3.07 22.13 -17.17
C ARG A 226 -2.19 23.16 -16.45
N SER A 227 -1.29 23.79 -17.19
CA SER A 227 -0.37 24.83 -16.69
C SER A 227 0.68 24.38 -15.67
N LEU A 228 0.76 23.09 -15.31
CA LEU A 228 1.84 22.63 -14.43
C LEU A 228 3.18 22.61 -15.18
N PRO A 229 4.30 22.99 -14.52
CA PRO A 229 5.63 22.89 -15.08
C PRO A 229 5.94 21.46 -15.56
N SER A 230 6.62 21.33 -16.70
CA SER A 230 7.04 20.03 -17.23
C SER A 230 7.94 19.32 -16.22
N ALA A 231 7.49 18.16 -15.76
CA ALA A 231 8.29 17.22 -15.00
C ALA A 231 9.25 16.47 -15.94
N THR A 232 10.36 15.95 -15.41
CA THR A 232 11.34 15.09 -16.12
C THR A 232 10.82 13.65 -16.31
N MET A 233 9.54 13.50 -16.65
CA MET A 233 8.92 12.18 -16.83
C MET A 233 9.40 11.56 -18.15
N LYS A 234 9.93 10.34 -18.08
CA LYS A 234 10.26 9.50 -19.26
C LYS A 234 9.04 8.75 -19.82
N ASP A 235 7.85 8.92 -19.22
CA ASP A 235 6.71 8.03 -19.40
C ASP A 235 5.46 8.72 -20.00
N ASP A 236 4.55 7.88 -20.49
CA ASP A 236 3.46 8.18 -21.43
C ASP A 236 2.51 9.32 -20.97
N LYS A 237 2.40 10.38 -21.79
CA LYS A 237 1.67 11.64 -21.48
C LYS A 237 0.18 11.46 -21.17
N ASN A 238 -0.39 10.29 -21.43
CA ASN A 238 -1.83 10.06 -21.43
C ASN A 238 -2.46 9.79 -20.05
N HIS A 239 -1.68 9.64 -18.98
CA HIS A 239 -2.20 9.28 -17.63
C HIS A 239 -1.63 10.11 -16.49
N THR A 240 -1.17 11.33 -16.77
CA THR A 240 -0.60 12.20 -15.72
C THR A 240 -1.71 12.95 -14.98
N ASP A 241 -1.75 12.79 -13.66
CA ASP A 241 -2.59 13.55 -12.72
C ASP A 241 -1.71 14.34 -11.74
N ILE A 242 -2.33 15.17 -10.88
CA ILE A 242 -1.58 16.01 -9.94
C ILE A 242 -0.71 15.20 -8.95
N LEU A 243 -1.11 13.97 -8.58
CA LEU A 243 -0.33 13.12 -7.67
C LEU A 243 0.84 12.46 -8.39
N ARG A 244 0.69 12.03 -9.65
CA ARG A 244 1.83 11.59 -10.49
C ARG A 244 2.81 12.73 -10.71
N TRP A 245 2.29 13.94 -10.89
CA TRP A 245 3.15 15.11 -11.01
C TRP A 245 3.92 15.34 -9.70
N LEU A 246 3.28 15.33 -8.54
CA LEU A 246 3.97 15.42 -7.24
C LEU A 246 4.97 14.27 -7.03
N GLN A 247 4.62 13.04 -7.43
CA GLN A 247 5.51 11.89 -7.38
C GLN A 247 6.82 12.14 -8.12
N SER A 248 6.75 12.73 -9.32
CA SER A 248 7.95 13.00 -10.12
C SER A 248 8.91 14.01 -9.52
N TRP A 249 8.40 14.93 -8.70
CA TRP A 249 9.20 15.97 -8.06
C TRP A 249 9.74 15.54 -6.69
N PHE A 250 8.94 14.82 -5.91
CA PHE A 250 9.26 14.49 -4.52
C PHE A 250 9.61 13.01 -4.29
N GLY A 251 9.47 12.15 -5.31
CA GLY A 251 9.86 10.74 -5.25
C GLY A 251 9.04 9.88 -4.29
N PHE A 252 7.71 10.08 -4.27
CA PHE A 252 6.80 9.22 -3.49
C PHE A 252 6.69 7.81 -4.09
N GLN A 253 6.36 6.83 -3.25
CA GLN A 253 6.14 5.45 -3.66
C GLN A 253 4.92 5.32 -4.59
N THR A 254 5.05 4.49 -5.62
CA THR A 254 3.97 4.29 -6.62
C THR A 254 2.69 3.74 -5.99
N GLY A 255 2.80 2.85 -4.99
CA GLY A 255 1.64 2.32 -4.26
C GLY A 255 0.91 3.41 -3.46
N ASN A 256 1.66 4.22 -2.71
CA ASN A 256 1.10 5.34 -1.97
C ASN A 256 0.36 6.32 -2.90
N VAL A 257 0.99 6.69 -4.03
CA VAL A 257 0.38 7.58 -5.03
C VAL A 257 -0.92 7.01 -5.59
N ALA A 258 -0.95 5.72 -5.91
CA ALA A 258 -2.17 5.07 -6.40
C ALA A 258 -3.29 5.07 -5.36
N ASN A 259 -2.96 4.78 -4.09
CA ASN A 259 -3.92 4.74 -2.99
C ASN A 259 -4.46 6.13 -2.66
N GLN A 260 -3.59 7.14 -2.52
CA GLN A 260 -4.00 8.50 -2.19
C GLN A 260 -4.77 9.18 -3.32
N ARG A 261 -4.53 8.81 -4.58
CA ARG A 261 -5.30 9.30 -5.73
C ARG A 261 -6.77 8.90 -5.58
N GLU A 262 -7.03 7.61 -5.37
CA GLU A 262 -8.39 7.12 -5.19
C GLU A 262 -9.02 7.75 -3.95
N HIS A 263 -8.30 7.78 -2.84
CA HIS A 263 -8.76 8.36 -1.58
C HIS A 263 -9.20 9.83 -1.76
N LEU A 264 -8.38 10.66 -2.42
CA LEU A 264 -8.72 12.05 -2.70
C LEU A 264 -9.95 12.19 -3.59
N ILE A 265 -10.06 11.38 -4.65
CA ILE A 265 -11.23 11.39 -5.55
C ILE A 265 -12.50 11.05 -4.76
N LEU A 266 -12.46 10.02 -3.91
CA LEU A 266 -13.61 9.61 -3.11
C LEU A 266 -14.00 10.66 -2.06
N LEU A 267 -13.03 11.29 -1.38
CA LEU A 267 -13.29 12.39 -0.45
C LEU A 267 -14.00 13.55 -1.14
N LEU A 268 -13.45 14.00 -2.27
CA LEU A 268 -14.03 15.11 -3.04
C LEU A 268 -15.42 14.77 -3.57
N ALA A 269 -15.60 13.57 -4.15
CA ALA A 269 -16.90 13.13 -4.64
C ALA A 269 -17.94 13.10 -3.51
N ASN A 270 -17.57 12.58 -2.34
CA ASN A 270 -18.46 12.50 -1.19
C ASN A 270 -18.82 13.88 -0.62
N MET A 271 -17.85 14.80 -0.52
CA MET A 271 -18.08 16.18 -0.08
C MET A 271 -18.94 16.94 -1.09
N HIS A 272 -18.65 16.80 -2.38
CA HIS A 272 -19.43 17.39 -3.45
C HIS A 272 -20.88 16.91 -3.46
N ALA A 273 -21.11 15.60 -3.28
CA ALA A 273 -22.44 15.02 -3.20
C ALA A 273 -23.29 15.66 -2.09
N ARG A 274 -22.70 15.89 -0.90
CA ARG A 274 -23.40 16.50 0.24
C ARG A 274 -23.86 17.93 -0.01
N LEU A 275 -23.18 18.66 -0.89
CA LEU A 275 -23.51 20.06 -1.17
C LEU A 275 -24.72 20.25 -2.09
N ASN A 276 -25.25 19.17 -2.68
CA ASN A 276 -26.37 19.18 -3.63
C ASN A 276 -26.26 20.33 -4.66
N PRO A 277 -25.19 20.32 -5.48
CA PRO A 277 -24.91 21.40 -6.43
C PRO A 277 -26.05 21.56 -7.44
N LYS A 278 -26.31 22.81 -7.86
CA LYS A 278 -27.35 23.11 -8.84
C LYS A 278 -27.01 22.44 -10.19
N PRO A 279 -28.01 22.08 -11.03
CA PRO A 279 -27.79 21.38 -12.30
C PRO A 279 -26.83 22.11 -13.26
N SER A 280 -26.80 23.46 -13.23
CA SER A 280 -25.90 24.28 -14.05
C SER A 280 -24.43 24.21 -13.59
N SER A 281 -24.18 23.90 -12.32
CA SER A 281 -22.84 23.74 -11.73
C SER A 281 -22.39 22.27 -11.63
N ALA A 282 -23.25 21.31 -11.98
CA ALA A 282 -22.98 19.87 -11.84
C ALA A 282 -21.90 19.34 -12.79
N GLN A 283 -21.40 20.15 -13.72
CA GLN A 283 -20.33 19.78 -14.65
C GLN A 283 -18.92 19.99 -14.08
N MET A 284 -18.79 20.68 -12.95
CA MET A 284 -17.51 20.98 -12.31
C MET A 284 -17.55 20.69 -10.81
N LEU A 285 -16.38 20.40 -10.25
CA LEU A 285 -16.24 20.21 -8.81
C LEU A 285 -16.53 21.55 -8.09
N ASP A 286 -17.46 21.51 -7.15
CA ASP A 286 -17.85 22.67 -6.34
C ASP A 286 -16.70 23.13 -5.45
N ASP A 287 -16.30 24.40 -5.57
CA ASP A 287 -15.18 24.98 -4.81
C ASP A 287 -15.36 24.84 -3.30
N ARG A 288 -16.61 24.85 -2.80
CA ARG A 288 -16.90 24.70 -1.37
C ARG A 288 -16.48 23.33 -0.84
N ALA A 289 -16.54 22.28 -1.65
CA ALA A 289 -16.07 20.95 -1.26
C ALA A 289 -14.54 20.95 -1.07
N VAL A 290 -13.82 21.63 -1.97
CA VAL A 290 -12.36 21.75 -1.91
C VAL A 290 -11.95 22.63 -0.73
N ASP A 291 -12.68 23.71 -0.47
CA ASP A 291 -12.44 24.61 0.67
C ASP A 291 -12.65 23.91 2.01
N GLU A 292 -13.74 23.16 2.14
CA GLU A 292 -14.00 22.35 3.33
C GLU A 292 -12.89 21.31 3.53
N LEU A 293 -12.44 20.63 2.47
CA LEU A 293 -11.37 19.64 2.57
C LEU A 293 -10.03 20.28 2.95
N LEU A 294 -9.71 21.44 2.35
CA LEU A 294 -8.51 22.21 2.64
C LEU A 294 -8.48 22.63 4.11
N ALA A 295 -9.58 23.21 4.60
CA ALA A 295 -9.69 23.67 5.99
C ALA A 295 -9.48 22.51 6.98
N LYS A 296 -10.14 21.38 6.73
CA LYS A 296 -10.02 20.17 7.54
C LYS A 296 -8.62 19.56 7.51
N THR A 297 -7.97 19.57 6.36
CA THR A 297 -6.63 18.97 6.18
C THR A 297 -5.56 19.80 6.91
N PHE A 298 -5.69 21.13 6.90
CA PHE A 298 -4.64 22.03 7.35
C PHE A 298 -4.89 22.74 8.68
N GLU A 299 -5.98 22.45 9.38
CA GLU A 299 -6.28 23.03 10.70
C GLU A 299 -5.09 22.92 11.68
N ASN A 300 -4.52 21.73 11.79
CA ASN A 300 -3.36 21.49 12.66
C ASN A 300 -2.12 22.29 12.20
N TYR A 301 -1.80 22.24 10.91
CA TYR A 301 -0.66 22.96 10.34
C TYR A 301 -0.76 24.48 10.51
N LEU A 302 -1.95 25.05 10.30
CA LEU A 302 -2.19 26.48 10.48
C LEU A 302 -2.07 26.89 11.96
N THR A 303 -2.56 26.05 12.87
CA THR A 303 -2.42 26.25 14.31
C THR A 303 -0.95 26.19 14.74
N TRP A 304 -0.20 25.19 14.27
CA TRP A 304 1.24 25.06 14.50
C TRP A 304 2.03 26.26 13.96
N CYS A 305 1.72 26.73 12.74
CA CYS A 305 2.36 27.93 12.18
C CYS A 305 2.09 29.17 13.06
N LYS A 306 0.83 29.36 13.49
CA LYS A 306 0.45 30.47 14.37
C LYS A 306 1.18 30.39 15.72
N PHE A 307 1.25 29.20 16.30
CA PHE A 307 1.93 28.94 17.57
C PHE A 307 3.43 29.29 17.49
N LEU A 308 4.12 28.90 16.41
CA LEU A 308 5.53 29.22 16.18
C LEU A 308 5.78 30.63 15.62
N GLY A 309 4.74 31.46 15.43
CA GLY A 309 4.87 32.79 14.83
C GLY A 309 5.35 32.78 13.38
N ARG A 310 5.05 31.72 12.61
CA ARG A 310 5.41 31.55 11.20
C ARG A 310 4.22 31.79 10.28
N LYS A 311 4.50 32.28 9.08
CA LYS A 311 3.51 32.37 8.01
C LYS A 311 3.32 30.97 7.39
N SER A 312 2.10 30.67 6.99
CA SER A 312 1.80 29.48 6.19
C SER A 312 2.49 29.58 4.82
N ASN A 313 3.02 28.45 4.34
CA ASN A 313 3.58 28.33 2.99
C ASN A 313 2.56 27.83 1.96
N ILE A 314 1.28 27.72 2.34
CA ILE A 314 0.19 27.47 1.39
C ILE A 314 -0.05 28.77 0.62
N TRP A 315 0.51 28.83 -0.59
CA TRP A 315 0.36 29.98 -1.49
C TRP A 315 -0.67 29.68 -2.58
N LEU A 316 -1.65 30.57 -2.74
CA LEU A 316 -2.68 30.46 -3.78
C LEU A 316 -2.48 31.55 -4.84
N PRO A 317 -2.63 31.23 -6.14
CA PRO A 317 -2.49 32.20 -7.21
C PRO A 317 -3.64 33.21 -7.19
N SER A 318 -3.42 34.38 -7.79
CA SER A 318 -4.48 35.38 -7.98
C SER A 318 -5.46 34.99 -9.10
N VAL A 319 -5.05 34.09 -9.99
CA VAL A 319 -5.86 33.61 -11.13
C VAL A 319 -6.89 32.59 -10.64
N LYS A 320 -8.16 32.97 -10.67
CA LYS A 320 -9.27 32.16 -10.13
C LYS A 320 -9.31 30.72 -10.65
N GLN A 321 -9.01 30.53 -11.94
CA GLN A 321 -9.03 29.21 -12.59
C GLN A 321 -7.98 28.24 -12.03
N GLU A 322 -6.89 28.75 -11.44
CA GLU A 322 -5.78 27.93 -10.94
C GLU A 322 -5.87 27.70 -9.41
N ILE A 323 -6.69 28.48 -8.70
CA ILE A 323 -6.83 28.39 -7.25
C ILE A 323 -7.25 26.97 -6.82
N GLN A 324 -8.25 26.39 -7.48
CA GLN A 324 -8.74 25.06 -7.14
C GLN A 324 -7.64 24.00 -7.33
N GLN A 325 -6.89 24.06 -8.43
CA GLN A 325 -5.78 23.16 -8.71
C GLN A 325 -4.68 23.27 -7.65
N HIS A 326 -4.32 24.48 -7.23
CA HIS A 326 -3.31 24.70 -6.19
C HIS A 326 -3.78 24.16 -4.83
N LYS A 327 -5.04 24.39 -4.44
CA LYS A 327 -5.61 23.79 -3.22
C LYS A 327 -5.49 22.26 -3.26
N LEU A 328 -5.87 21.65 -4.37
CA LEU A 328 -5.77 20.20 -4.56
C LEU A 328 -4.31 19.71 -4.53
N LEU A 329 -3.35 20.47 -5.07
CA LEU A 329 -1.93 20.14 -4.99
C LEU A 329 -1.41 20.11 -3.55
N TYR A 330 -1.75 21.10 -2.72
CA TYR A 330 -1.34 21.08 -1.31
C TYR A 330 -2.01 19.93 -0.55
N ILE A 331 -3.32 19.71 -0.74
CA ILE A 331 -4.04 18.58 -0.13
C ILE A 331 -3.39 17.25 -0.54
N ALA A 332 -3.13 17.07 -1.84
CA ALA A 332 -2.48 15.87 -2.37
C ALA A 332 -1.07 15.68 -1.79
N LEU A 333 -0.28 16.75 -1.71
CA LEU A 333 1.06 16.71 -1.11
C LEU A 333 0.99 16.25 0.36
N TYR A 334 0.06 16.81 1.15
CA TYR A 334 -0.13 16.40 2.53
C TYR A 334 -0.58 14.94 2.66
N LEU A 335 -1.52 14.49 1.83
CA LEU A 335 -1.96 13.10 1.82
C LEU A 335 -0.84 12.12 1.45
N LEU A 336 0.04 12.51 0.51
CA LEU A 336 1.21 11.71 0.14
C LEU A 336 2.24 11.63 1.28
N ILE A 337 2.55 12.76 1.92
CA ILE A 337 3.38 12.82 3.13
C ILE A 337 2.80 11.91 4.21
N TRP A 338 1.51 12.07 4.51
CA TRP A 338 0.82 11.27 5.51
C TRP A 338 0.83 9.78 5.15
N GLY A 339 0.65 9.45 3.87
CA GLY A 339 0.65 8.08 3.35
C GLY A 339 1.95 7.32 3.60
N GLU A 340 3.10 8.01 3.49
CA GLU A 340 4.43 7.41 3.72
C GLU A 340 5.00 7.65 5.13
N ALA A 341 4.40 8.52 5.93
CA ALA A 341 4.90 8.87 7.27
C ALA A 341 5.02 7.70 8.26
N SER A 342 4.27 6.60 8.08
CA SER A 342 4.30 5.44 8.98
C SER A 342 4.16 5.86 10.46
N ASN A 343 5.12 5.50 11.32
CA ASN A 343 5.15 5.83 12.76
C ASN A 343 5.24 7.34 13.04
N LEU A 344 5.74 8.17 12.12
CA LEU A 344 5.82 9.62 12.31
C LEU A 344 4.43 10.26 12.45
N ARG A 345 3.35 9.56 12.08
CA ARG A 345 1.97 10.02 12.31
C ARG A 345 1.64 10.24 13.80
N LEU A 346 2.42 9.66 14.70
CA LEU A 346 2.32 9.88 16.14
C LEU A 346 2.97 11.19 16.60
N MET A 347 3.64 11.93 15.69
CA MET A 347 4.30 13.20 15.94
C MET A 347 3.71 14.28 15.01
N PRO A 348 2.52 14.82 15.33
CA PRO A 348 1.80 15.74 14.44
C PRO A 348 2.57 17.04 14.12
N GLU A 349 3.36 17.58 15.05
CA GLU A 349 4.19 18.77 14.80
C GLU A 349 5.41 18.44 13.93
N CYS A 350 5.95 17.23 14.01
CA CYS A 350 6.93 16.73 13.04
C CYS A 350 6.35 16.70 11.61
N LEU A 351 5.10 16.25 11.44
CA LEU A 351 4.43 16.29 10.14
C LEU A 351 4.20 17.73 9.66
N CYS A 352 3.87 18.65 10.56
CA CYS A 352 3.75 20.08 10.23
C CYS A 352 5.08 20.64 9.73
N TYR A 353 6.20 20.28 10.37
CA TYR A 353 7.55 20.67 9.93
C TYR A 353 7.87 20.17 8.52
N ILE A 354 7.65 18.87 8.26
CA ILE A 354 7.87 18.27 6.93
C ILE A 354 7.02 18.98 5.88
N PHE A 355 5.72 19.13 6.14
CA PHE A 355 4.81 19.81 5.22
C PHE A 355 5.21 21.29 5.01
N HIS A 356 5.64 22.00 6.06
CA HIS A 356 6.05 23.40 5.97
C HIS A 356 7.17 23.59 4.95
N HIS A 357 8.17 22.72 4.95
CA HIS A 357 9.28 22.80 4.00
C HIS A 357 8.89 22.32 2.60
N MET A 358 8.20 21.19 2.48
CA MET A 358 7.80 20.66 1.17
C MET A 358 6.80 21.57 0.45
N SER A 359 5.91 22.25 1.17
CA SER A 359 5.00 23.24 0.58
C SER A 359 5.74 24.48 0.04
N TYR A 360 6.81 24.91 0.71
CA TYR A 360 7.69 25.96 0.21
C TYR A 360 8.42 25.53 -1.08
N GLU A 361 8.92 24.30 -1.13
CA GLU A 361 9.53 23.74 -2.34
C GLU A 361 8.54 23.60 -3.48
N LEU A 362 7.31 23.15 -3.19
CA LEU A 362 6.22 23.08 -4.16
C LEU A 362 5.95 24.47 -4.77
N TYR A 363 5.91 25.53 -3.96
CA TYR A 363 5.80 26.89 -4.46
C TYR A 363 6.97 27.28 -5.38
N GLY A 364 8.21 26.93 -5.02
CA GLY A 364 9.39 27.14 -5.87
C GLY A 364 9.29 26.43 -7.22
N VAL A 365 8.80 25.19 -7.23
CA VAL A 365 8.56 24.41 -8.45
C VAL A 365 7.47 25.06 -9.31
N LEU A 366 6.31 25.41 -8.71
CA LEU A 366 5.17 25.99 -9.41
C LEU A 366 5.47 27.37 -10.01
N SER A 367 6.24 28.20 -9.30
CA SER A 367 6.68 29.51 -9.79
C SER A 367 7.73 29.44 -10.90
N GLY A 368 8.26 28.24 -11.20
CA GLY A 368 9.33 28.05 -12.18
C GLY A 368 10.62 28.76 -11.78
N ALA A 369 10.86 28.90 -10.47
CA ALA A 369 12.04 29.57 -9.95
C ALA A 369 13.32 28.93 -10.52
N VAL A 370 14.25 29.78 -10.95
CA VAL A 370 15.55 29.37 -11.47
C VAL A 370 16.61 29.77 -10.45
N SER A 371 17.49 28.83 -10.11
CA SER A 371 18.63 29.10 -9.25
C SER A 371 19.54 30.12 -9.92
N LEU A 372 19.75 31.27 -9.25
CA LEU A 372 20.64 32.33 -9.75
C LEU A 372 22.11 31.86 -9.84
N ILE A 373 22.47 30.80 -9.13
CA ILE A 373 23.83 30.25 -9.07
C ILE A 373 24.05 29.24 -10.19
N THR A 374 23.09 28.33 -10.41
CA THR A 374 23.26 27.22 -11.36
C THR A 374 22.59 27.46 -12.71
N GLY A 375 21.67 28.43 -12.80
CA GLY A 375 20.86 28.66 -14.01
C GLY A 375 19.81 27.57 -14.27
N GLU A 376 19.71 26.57 -13.39
CA GLU A 376 18.76 25.47 -13.51
C GLU A 376 17.47 25.74 -12.72
N LYS A 377 16.37 25.09 -13.10
CA LYS A 377 15.11 25.14 -12.33
C LYS A 377 15.33 24.59 -10.93
N VAL A 378 14.78 25.28 -9.93
CA VAL A 378 14.79 24.82 -8.53
C VAL A 378 14.13 23.45 -8.45
N ARG A 379 14.84 22.50 -7.84
CA ARG A 379 14.35 21.15 -7.53
C ARG A 379 14.18 21.00 -6.03
N PRO A 380 13.23 20.16 -5.58
CA PRO A 380 13.13 19.82 -4.17
C PRO A 380 14.45 19.22 -3.65
N ALA A 381 14.81 19.55 -2.42
CA ALA A 381 16.06 19.21 -1.76
C ALA A 381 16.28 17.68 -1.65
N TYR A 382 15.20 16.93 -1.51
CA TYR A 382 15.19 15.48 -1.45
C TYR A 382 14.60 14.81 -2.69
N GLY A 383 14.24 15.59 -3.72
CA GLY A 383 13.52 15.11 -4.89
C GLY A 383 14.42 14.60 -6.01
N GLY A 384 13.82 13.91 -6.99
CA GLY A 384 14.47 13.54 -8.25
C GLY A 384 14.75 12.04 -8.46
N ASP A 385 14.80 11.27 -7.38
CA ASP A 385 14.97 9.81 -7.42
C ASP A 385 13.70 9.08 -6.92
N ASP A 386 13.52 7.83 -7.36
CA ASP A 386 12.43 6.97 -6.92
C ASP A 386 12.52 6.68 -5.41
N GLU A 387 11.38 6.76 -4.72
CA GLU A 387 11.27 6.53 -3.26
C GLU A 387 12.16 7.45 -2.40
N SER A 388 12.56 8.60 -2.93
CA SER A 388 13.46 9.53 -2.24
C SER A 388 12.84 10.19 -1.01
N PHE A 389 11.53 10.46 -0.99
CA PHE A 389 10.84 10.95 0.21
C PHE A 389 10.96 9.96 1.37
N LEU A 390 10.63 8.69 1.13
CA LEU A 390 10.71 7.63 2.15
C LEU A 390 12.15 7.48 2.67
N ASN A 391 13.13 7.42 1.77
CA ASN A 391 14.52 7.13 2.13
C ASN A 391 15.25 8.32 2.78
N ASN A 392 14.94 9.55 2.38
CA ASN A 392 15.71 10.73 2.78
C ASN A 392 14.98 11.64 3.78
N VAL A 393 13.65 11.53 3.91
CA VAL A 393 12.85 12.31 4.87
C VAL A 393 12.32 11.43 5.99
N VAL A 394 11.56 10.38 5.65
CA VAL A 394 10.89 9.54 6.66
C VAL A 394 11.90 8.68 7.42
N LYS A 395 12.75 7.95 6.69
CA LYS A 395 13.67 6.97 7.28
C LYS A 395 14.63 7.56 8.31
N PRO A 396 15.30 8.72 8.09
CA PRO A 396 16.21 9.27 9.10
C PRO A 396 15.52 9.59 10.43
N ILE A 397 14.27 10.07 10.40
CA ILE A 397 13.48 10.36 11.61
C ILE A 397 13.01 9.05 12.25
N TYR A 398 12.57 8.09 11.43
CA TYR A 398 12.19 6.76 11.90
C TYR A 398 13.35 6.04 12.58
N ASP A 399 14.57 6.14 12.05
CA ASP A 399 15.76 5.50 12.62
C ASP A 399 16.05 6.03 14.03
N VAL A 400 15.77 7.31 14.31
CA VAL A 400 15.83 7.87 15.68
C VAL A 400 14.78 7.24 16.58
N ILE A 401 13.52 7.23 16.14
CA ILE A 401 12.42 6.60 16.90
C ILE A 401 12.75 5.14 17.21
N PHE A 402 13.23 4.40 16.22
CA PHE A 402 13.53 2.98 16.35
C PHE A 402 14.66 2.74 17.35
N GLN A 403 15.74 3.53 17.29
CA GLN A 403 16.85 3.42 18.23
C GLN A 403 16.44 3.81 19.65
N GLU A 404 15.64 4.86 19.83
CA GLU A 404 15.10 5.23 21.16
C GLU A 404 14.14 4.15 21.70
N ALA A 405 13.30 3.57 20.84
CA ALA A 405 12.43 2.45 21.23
C ALA A 405 13.22 1.21 21.66
N GLN A 406 14.37 0.93 21.06
CA GLN A 406 15.24 -0.17 21.51
C GLN A 406 15.82 0.05 22.91
N LYS A 407 16.11 1.31 23.29
CA LYS A 407 16.60 1.65 24.65
C LYS A 407 15.58 1.36 25.74
N ASN A 408 14.29 1.34 25.42
CA ASN A 408 13.20 1.05 26.36
C ASN A 408 13.28 -0.36 26.97
N LYS A 409 13.99 -1.33 26.35
CA LYS A 409 14.14 -2.72 26.85
C LYS A 409 12.80 -3.35 27.30
N ASN A 410 11.74 -3.19 26.50
CA ASN A 410 10.37 -3.65 26.81
C ASN A 410 9.75 -3.06 28.10
N GLY A 411 10.04 -1.79 28.42
CA GLY A 411 9.48 -1.12 29.60
C GLY A 411 10.30 -1.33 30.89
N ALA A 412 11.48 -1.94 30.80
CA ALA A 412 12.36 -2.20 31.93
C ALA A 412 13.39 -1.09 32.19
N SER A 413 13.53 -0.13 31.26
CA SER A 413 14.44 1.02 31.41
C SER A 413 13.73 2.20 32.07
N ASP A 414 14.47 2.98 32.86
CA ASP A 414 13.95 4.22 33.44
C ASP A 414 13.56 5.21 32.34
N HIS A 415 12.43 5.90 32.50
CA HIS A 415 11.89 6.84 31.51
C HIS A 415 12.83 8.02 31.21
N SER A 416 13.77 8.33 32.11
CA SER A 416 14.80 9.35 31.90
C SER A 416 15.87 8.98 30.87
N THR A 417 15.93 7.71 30.44
CA THR A 417 17.06 7.18 29.65
C THR A 417 16.79 7.04 28.15
N TRP A 418 15.56 7.32 27.71
CA TRP A 418 15.13 7.20 26.31
C TRP A 418 14.01 8.20 26.01
N ARG A 419 13.86 8.57 24.74
CA ARG A 419 12.82 9.51 24.27
C ARG A 419 11.64 8.76 23.63
N ASN A 420 10.43 9.06 24.05
CA ASN A 420 9.21 8.56 23.42
C ASN A 420 8.73 9.48 22.28
N TYR A 421 7.58 9.19 21.67
CA TYR A 421 7.03 10.00 20.60
C TYR A 421 6.73 11.44 21.03
N ASP A 422 6.21 11.66 22.24
CA ASP A 422 5.91 13.00 22.77
C ASP A 422 7.20 13.80 22.97
N ASP A 423 8.24 13.17 23.54
CA ASP A 423 9.56 13.84 23.75
C ASP A 423 10.22 14.24 22.42
N LEU A 424 10.12 13.38 21.40
CA LEU A 424 10.64 13.68 20.05
C LEU A 424 9.79 14.73 19.35
N ASN A 425 8.48 14.71 19.56
CA ASN A 425 7.56 15.65 18.95
C ASN A 425 7.66 17.05 19.59
N GLU A 426 7.98 17.13 20.88
CA GLU A 426 8.24 18.39 21.61
C GLU A 426 9.35 19.23 20.93
N PHE A 427 10.33 18.58 20.30
CA PHE A 427 11.35 19.28 19.50
C PHE A 427 10.75 20.24 18.46
N PHE A 428 9.59 19.88 17.89
CA PHE A 428 8.88 20.67 16.88
C PHE A 428 7.94 21.74 17.46
N TRP A 429 7.87 21.88 18.79
CA TRP A 429 7.10 22.93 19.47
C TRP A 429 7.91 24.21 19.66
N SER A 430 9.20 24.20 19.33
CA SER A 430 10.04 25.39 19.38
C SER A 430 10.42 25.86 17.97
N THR A 431 10.62 27.16 17.81
CA THR A 431 11.21 27.73 16.60
C THR A 431 12.63 27.21 16.33
N ASP A 432 13.25 26.58 17.32
CA ASP A 432 14.54 25.91 17.17
C ASP A 432 14.49 24.68 16.26
N CYS A 433 13.30 24.11 15.99
CA CYS A 433 13.15 23.02 15.03
C CYS A 433 13.65 23.41 13.64
N PHE A 434 13.55 24.70 13.26
CA PHE A 434 14.08 25.20 11.99
C PHE A 434 15.62 25.19 11.91
N LYS A 435 16.34 25.00 13.02
CA LYS A 435 17.79 24.76 13.04
C LYS A 435 18.14 23.37 12.49
N LEU A 436 17.18 22.43 12.49
CA LEU A 436 17.32 21.12 11.85
C LEU A 436 17.60 21.29 10.35
N GLY A 437 16.95 22.27 9.71
CA GLY A 437 17.18 22.63 8.32
C GLY A 437 16.43 21.75 7.31
N TRP A 438 16.51 22.15 6.04
CA TRP A 438 15.96 21.43 4.90
C TRP A 438 16.88 21.61 3.68
N PRO A 439 17.75 20.63 3.35
CA PRO A 439 17.88 19.31 3.97
C PRO A 439 18.19 19.32 5.47
N MET A 440 17.61 18.38 6.20
CA MET A 440 17.85 18.09 7.60
C MET A 440 19.32 17.76 7.84
N ARG A 441 19.90 18.42 8.83
CA ARG A 441 21.31 18.33 9.20
C ARG A 441 21.53 17.14 10.15
N PRO A 442 22.29 16.10 9.75
CA PRO A 442 22.48 14.90 10.59
C PRO A 442 23.21 15.16 11.92
N ASN A 443 23.91 16.29 12.04
CA ASN A 443 24.63 16.70 13.24
C ASN A 443 23.76 17.52 14.21
N ASN A 444 22.47 17.73 13.92
CA ASN A 444 21.55 18.39 14.83
C ASN A 444 21.21 17.50 16.04
N ASP A 445 20.98 18.13 17.18
CA ASP A 445 20.64 17.47 18.46
C ASP A 445 19.45 16.50 18.35
N PHE A 446 18.52 16.74 17.43
CA PHE A 446 17.42 15.82 17.14
C PHE A 446 17.90 14.40 16.82
N PHE A 447 18.94 14.28 15.97
CA PHE A 447 19.50 13.01 15.54
C PHE A 447 20.58 12.44 16.48
N LEU A 448 21.00 13.21 17.50
CA LEU A 448 21.94 12.71 18.50
C LEU A 448 21.21 11.74 19.42
N ILE A 449 21.79 10.54 19.55
CA ILE A 449 21.29 9.47 20.41
C ILE A 449 22.44 9.15 21.35
N SER A 450 22.23 9.34 22.66
CA SER A 450 23.26 9.12 23.67
C SER A 450 23.84 7.70 23.54
N ASP A 451 25.16 7.60 23.33
CA ASP A 451 25.87 6.37 22.97
C ASP A 451 25.83 5.33 24.12
N ALA A 452 25.08 4.25 23.92
CA ALA A 452 25.29 2.99 24.65
C ALA A 452 25.35 1.75 23.73
N THR A 453 25.14 1.87 22.42
CA THR A 453 25.08 0.68 21.55
C THR A 453 25.54 0.92 20.11
N LYS A 454 26.78 1.37 19.94
CA LYS A 454 27.51 1.11 18.68
C LYS A 454 27.92 -0.35 18.65
N ASN A 455 27.03 -1.24 18.19
CA ASN A 455 27.36 -2.52 17.53
C ASN A 455 26.07 -3.29 17.24
N SER A 456 25.43 -2.98 16.11
CA SER A 456 24.46 -3.85 15.43
C SER A 456 24.14 -3.26 14.06
N GLN A 457 25.03 -3.45 13.07
CA GLN A 457 24.61 -3.44 11.67
C GLN A 457 23.73 -4.66 11.46
N VAL A 458 22.40 -4.49 11.54
CA VAL A 458 21.43 -5.53 11.18
C VAL A 458 20.89 -5.20 9.81
N SER A 459 20.95 -6.19 8.91
CA SER A 459 20.44 -6.08 7.55
C SER A 459 18.94 -5.81 7.56
N PHE A 460 18.53 -4.83 6.74
CA PHE A 460 17.15 -4.49 6.44
C PHE A 460 16.42 -5.71 5.84
N ASP A 461 15.51 -6.33 6.61
CA ASP A 461 14.56 -7.30 6.07
C ASP A 461 13.31 -6.56 5.58
N LYS A 462 13.11 -6.56 4.26
CA LYS A 462 11.95 -5.96 3.55
C LYS A 462 10.59 -6.51 4.00
N GLN A 463 10.56 -7.57 4.81
CA GLN A 463 9.35 -8.29 5.17
C GLN A 463 8.45 -7.55 6.17
N PHE A 464 9.01 -6.68 7.03
CA PHE A 464 8.23 -6.03 8.10
C PHE A 464 7.36 -4.85 7.64
N PHE A 465 7.71 -4.20 6.52
CA PHE A 465 6.87 -3.13 5.96
C PHE A 465 5.62 -3.68 5.23
N VAL A 466 5.69 -4.90 4.70
CA VAL A 466 4.56 -5.54 4.03
C VAL A 466 3.46 -5.90 5.03
N ASP A 467 3.80 -6.26 6.27
CA ASP A 467 2.81 -6.65 7.28
C ASP A 467 2.15 -5.43 7.98
N GLN A 468 2.76 -4.24 7.98
CA GLN A 468 2.10 -3.01 8.47
C GLN A 468 1.17 -2.35 7.44
N ASP A 469 1.37 -2.59 6.14
CA ASP A 469 0.40 -2.24 5.09
C ASP A 469 -0.95 -2.96 5.30
N TYR A 470 -0.94 -4.13 5.96
CA TYR A 470 -2.16 -4.90 6.25
C TYR A 470 -2.99 -4.37 7.42
N GLN A 471 -2.40 -3.62 8.36
CA GLN A 471 -3.14 -2.98 9.46
C GLN A 471 -3.44 -1.49 9.22
N GLY A 472 -2.68 -0.83 8.34
CA GLY A 472 -2.94 0.55 7.92
C GLY A 472 -4.29 0.74 7.21
N CYS A 473 -4.73 -0.24 6.42
CA CYS A 473 -6.02 -0.21 5.72
C CYS A 473 -7.23 -0.31 6.66
N HIS A 474 -7.08 -0.88 7.86
CA HIS A 474 -8.18 -1.01 8.83
C HIS A 474 -8.26 0.17 9.82
N MET A 475 -7.18 0.96 9.94
CA MET A 475 -7.13 2.18 10.77
C MET A 475 -7.46 3.46 9.97
N ALA A 476 -7.30 3.46 8.64
CA ALA A 476 -7.72 4.57 7.79
C ALA A 476 -9.23 4.88 7.89
N LEU A 477 -10.05 3.88 8.23
CA LEU A 477 -11.49 4.09 8.47
C LEU A 477 -11.84 4.51 9.91
N LYS A 478 -10.95 4.29 10.90
CA LYS A 478 -11.27 4.57 12.32
C LYS A 478 -10.61 5.83 12.87
N VAL A 479 -9.44 6.22 12.38
CA VAL A 479 -8.76 7.44 12.87
C VAL A 479 -9.35 8.71 12.22
N VAL A 480 -9.90 8.61 11.00
CA VAL A 480 -10.61 9.72 10.36
C VAL A 480 -11.99 9.99 11.01
N LEU A 481 -12.60 8.99 11.65
CA LEU A 481 -13.84 9.19 12.40
C LEU A 481 -13.65 9.89 13.75
N ALA A 482 -12.43 9.96 14.29
CA ALA A 482 -12.14 10.66 15.54
C ALA A 482 -11.74 12.14 15.33
N VAL A 483 -11.38 12.54 14.11
CA VAL A 483 -11.09 13.94 13.74
C VAL A 483 -12.33 14.62 13.11
N PHE A 484 -13.38 13.86 12.79
CA PHE A 484 -14.62 14.38 12.20
C PHE A 484 -15.87 14.15 13.05
N HIS A 485 -15.72 14.12 14.38
CA HIS A 485 -16.84 14.25 15.32
C HIS A 485 -16.71 15.47 16.21
#